data_AF-A0A920NZJ6-F1
#
_entry.id   AF-A0A920NZJ6-F1
#
_cell.length_a   1.000
_cell.length_b   1.000
_cell.length_c   1.000
_cell.angle_alpha   90.00
_cell.angle_beta   90.00
_cell.angle_gamma   90.00
#
_symmetry.space_group_name_H-M   'P 1'
#
loop_
_entity.id
_entity.type
_entity.pdbx_description
1 polymer ?
#
loop_
_entity_poly.entity_id
_entity_poly.type
_entity_poly.pdbx_seq_one_letter_code
_entity_poly.pdbx_strand_id
1 'polypeptide(L)'
;MNIKSIKILSLFLFLIFVLNGCASSQIKSKPFKHNTPLIKDDIKKAGKKEINKTVEMGPNPTIGDTKLLQKRKKISSVKARNYLLIPDEFKLLKQNVSLNFKNLDYKEAMSLMSKIGDINILVGEEVAGSITAKTN
;
A
#
# COMPACT_ATOMS: atom_id res chain seq x y z
N MET A 1 -3.57 -69.66 -72.08
CA MET A 1 -3.40 -68.21 -71.91
C MET A 1 -2.07 -67.97 -71.22
N ASN A 2 -1.15 -67.22 -71.84
CA ASN A 2 0.24 -67.11 -71.41
C ASN A 2 0.34 -66.27 -70.11
N ILE A 3 0.74 -66.87 -69.00
CA ILE A 3 0.69 -66.23 -67.65
C ILE A 3 1.47 -64.90 -67.62
N LYS A 4 2.47 -64.73 -68.50
CA LYS A 4 3.21 -63.47 -68.66
C LYS A 4 2.35 -62.31 -69.20
N SER A 5 1.40 -62.56 -70.11
CA SER A 5 0.53 -61.50 -70.66
C SER A 5 -0.57 -61.06 -69.70
N ILE A 6 -1.05 -61.96 -68.84
CA ILE A 6 -2.04 -61.65 -67.78
C ILE A 6 -1.45 -60.70 -66.73
N LYS A 7 -0.18 -60.90 -66.35
CA LYS A 7 0.52 -59.99 -65.41
C LYS A 7 0.71 -58.58 -65.98
N ILE A 8 1.01 -58.48 -67.28
CA ILE A 8 1.10 -57.19 -67.99
C ILE A 8 -0.25 -56.48 -68.01
N LEU A 9 -1.34 -57.21 -68.25
CA LEU A 9 -2.69 -56.65 -68.30
C LEU A 9 -3.15 -56.15 -66.92
N SER A 10 -2.85 -56.89 -65.86
CA SER A 10 -3.14 -56.50 -64.48
C SER A 10 -2.40 -55.22 -64.06
N LEU A 11 -1.15 -55.05 -64.51
CA LEU A 11 -0.36 -53.86 -64.22
C LEU A 11 -0.89 -52.63 -64.95
N PHE A 12 -1.33 -52.81 -66.20
CA PHE A 12 -1.92 -51.73 -67.00
C PHE A 12 -3.25 -51.24 -66.42
N LEU A 13 -4.08 -52.16 -65.90
CA LEU A 13 -5.36 -51.83 -65.28
C LEU A 13 -5.19 -51.05 -63.96
N PHE A 14 -4.18 -51.40 -63.17
CA PHE A 14 -3.83 -50.67 -61.95
C PHE A 14 -3.35 -49.24 -62.26
N LEU A 15 -2.58 -49.06 -63.33
CA LEU A 15 -2.07 -47.76 -63.74
C LEU A 15 -3.21 -46.79 -64.12
N ILE A 16 -4.21 -47.26 -64.88
CA ILE A 16 -5.39 -46.47 -65.26
C ILE A 16 -6.19 -46.00 -64.04
N PHE A 17 -6.27 -46.83 -62.99
CA PHE A 17 -6.99 -46.49 -61.76
C PHE A 17 -6.28 -45.36 -60.98
N VAL A 18 -4.95 -45.36 -60.96
CA VAL A 18 -4.15 -44.31 -60.30
C VAL A 18 -4.19 -42.98 -61.08
N LEU A 19 -4.20 -43.04 -62.42
CA LEU A 19 -4.23 -41.85 -63.29
C LEU A 19 -5.57 -41.09 -63.28
N ASN A 20 -6.71 -41.78 -63.10
CA ASN A 20 -8.03 -41.13 -62.99
C ASN A 20 -8.33 -40.58 -61.58
N GLY A 21 -7.45 -40.81 -60.60
CA GLY A 21 -7.62 -40.32 -59.22
C GLY A 21 -7.16 -38.88 -58.98
N CYS A 22 -6.59 -38.20 -59.99
CA CYS A 22 -5.95 -36.90 -59.81
C CYS A 22 -6.84 -35.73 -60.32
N ALA A 23 -7.52 -35.11 -59.34
CA ALA A 23 -8.06 -33.73 -59.29
C ALA A 23 -9.36 -33.34 -60.06
N SER A 24 -10.40 -32.99 -59.29
CA SER A 24 -10.90 -31.60 -59.19
C SER A 24 -11.98 -31.51 -58.11
N SER A 25 -11.58 -31.22 -56.87
CA SER A 25 -12.53 -30.67 -55.90
C SER A 25 -12.78 -29.22 -56.30
N GLN A 26 -14.01 -28.91 -56.75
CA GLN A 26 -14.45 -27.55 -56.96
C GLN A 26 -14.33 -26.78 -55.64
N ILE A 27 -13.23 -26.05 -55.44
CA ILE A 27 -13.09 -25.08 -54.36
C ILE A 27 -14.03 -23.92 -54.72
N LYS A 28 -15.29 -24.02 -54.28
CA LYS A 28 -16.20 -22.87 -54.26
C LYS A 28 -15.58 -21.84 -53.31
N SER A 29 -15.01 -20.76 -53.84
CA SER A 29 -14.66 -19.58 -53.06
C SER A 29 -15.95 -19.06 -52.43
N LYS A 30 -16.12 -19.27 -51.12
CA LYS A 30 -17.24 -18.67 -50.39
C LYS A 30 -17.08 -17.14 -50.53
N PRO A 31 -18.15 -16.40 -50.85
CA PRO A 31 -18.08 -14.95 -50.92
C PRO A 31 -17.59 -14.39 -49.58
N PHE A 32 -16.70 -13.40 -49.64
CA PHE A 32 -16.12 -12.77 -48.46
C PHE A 32 -17.24 -12.13 -47.62
N LYS A 33 -17.35 -12.51 -46.34
CA LYS A 33 -18.42 -12.04 -45.45
C LYS A 33 -18.09 -10.62 -44.97
N HIS A 34 -18.51 -9.60 -45.70
CA HIS A 34 -18.24 -8.19 -45.36
C HIS A 34 -19.06 -7.67 -44.15
N ASN A 35 -20.16 -8.34 -43.77
CA ASN A 35 -21.13 -7.84 -42.78
C ASN A 35 -21.16 -8.63 -41.47
N THR A 36 -20.14 -9.45 -41.19
CA THR A 36 -20.00 -10.03 -39.84
C THR A 36 -19.05 -9.15 -39.02
N PRO A 37 -19.36 -8.84 -37.75
CA PRO A 37 -18.40 -8.16 -36.90
C PRO A 37 -17.08 -8.96 -36.89
N LEU A 38 -15.94 -8.25 -36.95
CA LEU A 38 -14.60 -8.86 -36.99
C LEU A 38 -14.38 -9.82 -35.80
N ILE A 39 -15.06 -9.54 -34.69
CA ILE A 39 -15.09 -10.35 -33.47
C ILE A 39 -16.46 -11.03 -33.38
N LYS A 40 -16.49 -12.36 -33.51
CA LYS A 40 -17.72 -13.17 -33.50
C LYS A 40 -18.12 -13.63 -32.10
N ASP A 41 -17.14 -13.82 -31.22
CA ASP A 41 -17.32 -14.35 -29.87
C ASP A 41 -17.05 -13.25 -28.83
N ASP A 42 -17.60 -13.41 -27.63
CA ASP A 42 -17.38 -12.47 -26.53
C ASP A 42 -15.96 -12.62 -25.93
N ILE A 43 -14.98 -12.01 -26.60
CA ILE A 43 -13.56 -12.01 -26.21
C ILE A 43 -13.38 -11.50 -24.78
N LYS A 44 -14.24 -10.60 -24.30
CA LYS A 44 -14.18 -10.09 -22.93
C LYS A 44 -14.44 -11.20 -21.91
N LYS A 45 -15.39 -12.10 -22.21
CA LYS A 45 -15.69 -13.26 -21.35
C LYS A 45 -14.54 -14.27 -21.34
N ALA A 46 -13.92 -14.52 -22.50
CA ALA A 46 -12.75 -15.40 -22.61
C ALA A 46 -11.53 -14.82 -21.86
N GLY A 47 -11.20 -13.55 -22.08
CA GLY A 47 -10.09 -12.87 -21.39
C GLY A 47 -10.30 -12.82 -19.88
N LYS A 48 -11.53 -12.57 -19.40
CA LYS A 48 -11.84 -12.62 -17.96
C LYS A 48 -11.59 -14.01 -17.36
N LYS A 49 -11.90 -15.08 -18.10
CA LYS A 49 -11.63 -16.46 -17.67
C LYS A 49 -10.13 -16.74 -17.54
N GLU A 50 -9.33 -16.27 -18.48
CA GLU A 50 -7.86 -16.43 -18.45
C GLU A 50 -7.20 -15.61 -17.33
N ILE A 51 -7.66 -14.37 -17.14
CA ILE A 51 -7.22 -13.52 -16.04
C ILE A 51 -7.54 -14.19 -14.70
N ASN A 52 -8.78 -14.67 -14.51
CA ASN A 52 -9.16 -15.35 -13.27
C ASN A 52 -8.31 -16.59 -13.02
N LYS A 53 -8.08 -17.43 -14.05
CA LYS A 53 -7.19 -18.59 -13.94
C LYS A 53 -5.77 -18.18 -13.50
N THR A 54 -5.26 -17.07 -14.03
CA THR A 54 -3.94 -16.54 -13.70
C THR A 54 -3.88 -16.01 -12.26
N VAL A 55 -4.94 -15.34 -11.81
CA VAL A 55 -5.07 -14.84 -10.43
C VAL A 55 -5.14 -16.00 -9.44
N GLU A 56 -5.89 -17.05 -9.75
CA GLU A 56 -6.01 -18.26 -8.92
C GLU A 56 -4.69 -19.05 -8.82
N MET A 57 -3.88 -19.05 -9.88
CA MET A 57 -2.54 -19.66 -9.88
C MET A 57 -1.48 -18.77 -9.19
N GLY A 58 -1.82 -17.53 -8.85
CA GLY A 58 -0.91 -16.58 -8.21
C GLY A 58 -0.70 -16.89 -6.72
N PRO A 59 0.44 -16.46 -6.15
CA PRO A 59 0.66 -16.58 -4.71
C PRO A 59 -0.36 -15.70 -3.96
N ASN A 60 -1.10 -16.29 -3.02
CA ASN A 60 -1.94 -15.51 -2.12
C ASN A 60 -1.05 -14.69 -1.18
N PRO A 61 -1.28 -13.37 -1.04
CA PRO A 61 -0.52 -12.56 -0.12
C PRO A 61 -0.80 -13.06 1.29
N THR A 62 0.23 -13.52 2.00
CA THR A 62 0.13 -13.70 3.45
C THR A 62 -0.04 -12.30 4.04
N ILE A 63 -1.15 -12.09 4.77
CA ILE A 63 -1.36 -10.86 5.52
C ILE A 63 -0.35 -10.89 6.67
N GLY A 64 0.86 -10.40 6.41
CA GLY A 64 1.85 -10.16 7.45
C GLY A 64 1.27 -9.19 8.46
N ASP A 65 1.51 -9.45 9.74
CA ASP A 65 0.96 -8.68 10.85
C ASP A 65 1.37 -7.20 10.70
N THR A 66 0.46 -6.35 10.22
CA THR A 66 0.74 -4.93 9.93
C THR A 66 1.16 -4.16 11.18
N LYS A 67 0.90 -4.74 12.36
CA LYS A 67 1.35 -4.29 13.68
C LYS A 67 2.87 -4.35 13.86
N LEU A 68 3.55 -5.33 13.24
CA LEU A 68 5.01 -5.46 13.25
C LEU A 68 5.68 -4.52 12.22
N LEU A 69 4.95 -4.11 11.19
CA LEU A 69 5.40 -3.21 10.12
C LEU A 69 5.26 -1.72 10.47
N GLN A 70 5.12 -1.37 11.76
CA GLN A 70 5.16 0.04 12.16
C GLN A 70 6.57 0.59 11.95
N LYS A 71 6.71 1.68 11.18
CA LYS A 71 7.98 2.41 11.03
C LYS A 71 8.51 2.78 12.43
N ARG A 72 9.80 2.49 12.70
CA ARG A 72 10.47 2.89 13.95
C ARG A 72 10.21 4.38 14.22
N LYS A 73 9.69 4.70 15.42
CA LYS A 73 9.61 6.08 15.89
C LYS A 73 11.05 6.61 16.03
N LYS A 74 11.37 7.69 15.33
CA LYS A 74 12.67 8.36 15.45
C LYS A 74 12.73 9.05 16.81
N ILE A 75 13.39 8.44 17.78
CA ILE A 75 13.58 8.99 19.15
C ILE A 75 14.33 10.34 19.09
N SER A 76 15.08 10.59 18.01
CA SER A 76 15.88 11.80 17.83
C SER A 76 15.10 13.02 17.30
N SER A 77 13.76 12.98 17.16
CA SER A 77 13.02 14.21 16.94
C SER A 77 12.98 14.97 18.26
N VAL A 78 14.04 15.74 18.53
CA VAL A 78 14.07 16.69 19.63
C VAL A 78 12.95 17.69 19.35
N LYS A 79 11.81 17.52 20.02
CA LYS A 79 10.69 18.45 19.91
C LYS A 79 11.17 19.76 20.50
N ALA A 80 11.17 20.84 19.72
CA ALA A 80 11.48 22.17 20.23
C ALA A 80 10.55 22.47 21.41
N ARG A 81 11.13 22.72 22.60
CA ARG A 81 10.35 23.06 23.79
C ARG A 81 9.79 24.46 23.59
N ASN A 82 8.48 24.61 23.68
CA ASN A 82 7.82 25.91 23.69
C ASN A 82 7.89 26.46 25.13
N TYR A 83 8.70 27.49 25.36
CA TYR A 83 8.84 28.14 26.67
C TYR A 83 7.78 29.21 26.93
N LEU A 84 6.99 29.59 25.91
CA LEU A 84 5.94 30.59 26.03
C LEU A 84 4.65 29.98 26.59
N LEU A 85 4.36 28.73 26.22
CA LEU A 85 3.14 28.04 26.61
C LEU A 85 3.43 26.96 27.63
N ILE A 86 2.78 27.06 28.80
CA ILE A 86 2.86 26.05 29.84
C ILE A 86 2.14 24.77 29.34
N PRO A 87 2.84 23.62 29.25
CA PRO A 87 2.22 22.36 28.86
C PRO A 87 1.10 21.93 29.83
N ASP A 88 0.12 21.16 29.34
CA ASP A 88 -1.03 20.70 30.14
C ASP A 88 -0.66 19.70 31.26
N GLU A 89 0.58 19.20 31.24
CA GLU A 89 1.12 18.34 32.30
C GLU A 89 1.31 19.11 33.61
N PHE A 90 1.58 20.42 33.56
CA PHE A 90 1.79 21.28 34.73
C PHE A 90 0.52 22.03 35.13
N LYS A 91 -0.51 21.29 35.56
CA LYS A 91 -1.82 21.85 35.93
C LYS A 91 -1.74 22.90 37.04
N LEU A 92 -0.88 22.68 38.03
CA LEU A 92 -0.70 23.57 39.18
C LEU A 92 -0.03 24.91 38.81
N LEU A 93 0.65 25.01 37.67
CA LEU A 93 1.19 26.29 37.20
C LEU A 93 0.12 27.17 36.53
N LYS A 94 -1.03 26.62 36.16
CA LYS A 94 -2.13 27.34 35.50
C LYS A 94 -3.22 27.78 36.49
N GLN A 95 -3.05 27.53 37.78
CA GLN A 95 -4.07 27.86 38.78
C GLN A 95 -4.07 29.36 39.10
N ASN A 96 -5.25 29.93 39.37
CA ASN A 96 -5.37 31.29 39.86
C ASN A 96 -5.01 31.32 41.35
N VAL A 97 -4.01 32.12 41.72
CA VAL A 97 -3.56 32.28 43.11
C VAL A 97 -3.62 33.74 43.56
N SER A 98 -4.09 33.96 44.77
CA SER A 98 -3.99 35.25 45.45
C SER A 98 -2.76 35.24 46.36
N LEU A 99 -1.89 36.24 46.18
CA LEU A 99 -0.60 36.37 46.84
C LEU A 99 -0.59 37.69 47.61
N ASN A 100 -0.02 37.66 48.80
CA ASN A 100 0.15 38.85 49.64
C ASN A 100 1.49 38.78 50.37
N PHE A 101 2.57 39.01 49.62
CA PHE A 101 3.91 39.10 50.17
C PHE A 101 4.19 40.50 50.68
N LYS A 102 4.75 40.58 51.89
CA LYS A 102 5.13 41.82 52.55
C LYS A 102 6.55 41.68 53.04
N ASN A 103 7.49 42.29 52.32
CA ASN A 103 8.91 42.25 52.64
C ASN A 103 9.43 40.82 52.92
N LEU A 104 8.97 39.84 52.14
CA LEU A 104 9.38 38.45 52.29
C LEU A 104 10.74 38.25 51.61
N ASP A 105 11.63 37.45 52.21
CA ASP A 105 12.92 37.14 51.57
C ASP A 105 12.72 36.43 50.22
N TYR A 106 13.56 36.76 49.24
CA TYR A 106 13.45 36.23 47.89
C TYR A 106 13.49 34.70 47.86
N LYS A 107 14.40 34.07 48.63
CA LYS A 107 14.55 32.61 48.66
C LYS A 107 13.30 31.95 49.23
N GLU A 108 12.73 32.53 50.27
CA GLU A 108 11.48 32.04 50.88
C GLU A 108 10.29 32.19 49.94
N ALA A 109 10.16 33.35 49.27
CA ALA A 109 9.12 33.59 48.30
C ALA A 109 9.17 32.58 47.14
N MET A 110 10.37 32.32 46.60
CA MET A 110 10.58 31.32 45.56
C MET A 110 10.30 29.90 46.05
N SER A 111 10.64 29.58 47.31
CA SER A 111 10.30 28.29 47.92
C SER A 111 8.79 28.08 48.03
N LEU A 112 8.03 29.12 48.38
CA LEU A 112 6.56 29.07 48.39
C LEU A 112 5.99 28.89 46.98
N MET A 113 6.51 29.62 45.99
CA MET A 113 6.12 29.45 44.58
C MET A 113 6.39 28.03 44.08
N SER A 114 7.55 27.48 44.42
CA SER A 114 7.94 26.10 44.09
C SER A 114 6.93 25.08 44.63
N LYS A 115 6.48 25.26 45.88
CA LYS A 115 5.46 24.40 46.50
C LYS A 115 4.09 24.56 45.86
N ILE A 116 3.68 25.80 45.54
CA ILE A 116 2.38 26.07 44.90
C ILE A 116 2.33 25.45 43.50
N GLY A 117 3.40 25.61 42.73
CA GLY A 117 3.49 25.14 41.35
C GLY A 117 3.88 23.67 41.17
N ASP A 118 4.22 22.97 42.26
CA ASP A 118 4.81 21.62 42.26
C ASP A 118 6.00 21.50 41.28
N ILE A 119 6.90 22.49 41.34
CA ILE A 119 8.12 22.54 40.53
C ILE A 119 9.34 22.85 41.39
N ASN A 120 10.48 22.29 41.01
CA ASN A 120 11.74 22.59 41.67
C ASN A 120 12.30 23.91 41.13
N ILE A 121 12.34 24.94 41.98
CA ILE A 121 13.00 26.21 41.69
C ILE A 121 14.34 26.23 42.43
N LEU A 122 15.44 26.37 41.68
CA LEU A 122 16.77 26.54 42.25
C LEU A 122 17.08 28.02 42.33
N VAL A 123 17.45 28.49 43.51
CA VAL A 123 17.81 29.89 43.78
C VAL A 123 19.27 29.94 44.18
N GLY A 124 20.06 30.75 43.48
CA GLY A 124 21.46 30.99 43.80
C GLY A 124 21.63 31.77 45.10
N GLU A 125 22.76 31.60 45.77
CA GLU A 125 23.07 32.28 47.03
C GLU A 125 23.31 33.79 46.86
N GLU A 126 23.64 34.21 45.64
CA GLU A 126 23.88 35.60 45.26
C GLU A 126 22.59 36.42 45.12
N VAL A 127 21.44 35.76 45.00
CA VAL A 127 20.16 36.43 44.78
C VAL A 127 19.61 36.91 46.13
N ALA A 128 19.98 38.14 46.48
CA ALA A 128 19.53 38.82 47.68
C ALA A 128 18.46 39.87 47.36
N GLY A 129 17.41 39.94 48.19
CA GLY A 129 16.35 40.94 48.07
C GLY A 129 15.07 40.51 48.77
N SER A 130 14.12 41.44 48.88
CA SER A 130 12.80 41.14 49.40
C SER A 130 11.71 41.38 48.36
N ILE A 131 10.66 40.56 48.40
CA ILE A 131 9.51 40.63 47.51
C ILE A 131 8.32 41.18 48.30
N THR A 132 7.70 42.21 47.73
CA THR A 132 6.39 42.71 48.16
C THR A 132 5.46 42.67 46.97
N ALA A 133 4.39 41.90 47.06
CA ALA A 133 3.44 41.70 45.97
C ALA A 133 2.05 41.42 46.53
N LYS A 134 1.03 42.01 45.92
CA LYS A 134 -0.37 41.75 46.25
C LYS A 134 -1.13 41.49 44.96
N THR A 135 -1.67 40.29 44.79
CA THR A 135 -2.63 39.96 43.73
C THR A 135 -4.03 39.86 44.29
N ASN A 136 -5.01 40.29 43.49
CA ASN A 136 -6.43 40.25 43.84
C ASN A 136 -6.97 38.82 43.86
#